data_AF-A0A2H0HM61-F1
#
_entry.id   AF-A0A2H0HM61-F1
#
_cell.length_a   1.000
_cell.length_b   1.000
_cell.length_c   1.000
_cell.angle_alpha   90.00
_cell.angle_beta   90.00
_cell.angle_gamma   90.00
#
_symmetry.space_group_name_H-M   'P 1'
#
loop_
_entity.id
_entity.type
_entity.pdbx_description
1 polymer ?
#
loop_
_entity_poly.entity_id
_entity_poly.type
_entity_poly.pdbx_seq_one_letter_code
_entity_poly.pdbx_strand_id
1 'polypeptide(L)'
;MSIGNNVSMFYDAKPHIFEKAKILRKHMTLSEQALWECLKGKQILGLRFRPQHPISTYITDFYCHPIKLVIEVDGGYHKTNDQIEH
;
A
#
# COMPACT_ATOMS: atom_id res chain seq x y z
N MET A 1 -21.95 23.67 -5.98
CA MET A 1 -20.96 23.73 -4.89
C MET A 1 -20.61 22.31 -4.50
N SER A 2 -19.39 21.86 -4.77
CA SER A 2 -18.85 20.64 -4.15
C SER A 2 -17.51 21.03 -3.57
N ILE A 3 -17.49 21.29 -2.27
CA ILE A 3 -16.27 21.45 -1.49
C ILE A 3 -15.75 20.03 -1.26
N GLY A 4 -15.29 19.38 -2.33
CA GLY A 4 -14.65 18.09 -2.22
C GLY A 4 -13.31 18.33 -1.55
N ASN A 5 -13.20 18.04 -0.26
CA ASN A 5 -11.92 17.95 0.44
C ASN A 5 -10.98 17.14 -0.46
N ASN A 6 -10.02 17.82 -1.09
CA ASN A 6 -9.07 17.24 -2.01
C ASN A 6 -7.99 16.55 -1.15
N VAL A 7 -8.39 15.48 -0.48
CA VAL A 7 -7.53 14.74 0.43
C VAL A 7 -6.44 14.10 -0.42
N SER A 8 -5.20 14.53 -0.20
CA SER A 8 -4.03 13.94 -0.81
C SER A 8 -4.07 12.42 -0.63
N MET A 9 -3.79 11.67 -1.70
CA MET A 9 -3.74 10.20 -1.64
C MET A 9 -2.70 9.67 -0.63
N PHE A 10 -1.80 10.53 -0.16
CA PHE A 10 -0.74 10.21 0.79
C PHE A 10 -1.03 10.69 2.22
N TYR A 11 -2.12 11.43 2.46
CA TYR A 11 -2.55 11.87 3.80
C TYR A 11 -1.41 12.49 4.63
N ASP A 12 -0.67 13.43 4.03
CA ASP A 12 0.48 14.14 4.62
C ASP A 12 1.65 13.25 5.07
N ALA A 13 1.82 12.10 4.41
CA ALA A 13 2.97 11.22 4.63
C ALA A 13 4.30 11.98 4.49
N LYS A 14 5.21 11.71 5.44
CA LYS A 14 6.51 12.38 5.51
C LYS A 14 7.52 11.72 4.57
N PRO A 15 8.57 12.44 4.11
CA PRO A 15 9.56 11.91 3.18
C PRO A 15 10.18 10.56 3.59
N HIS A 16 10.46 10.35 4.88
CA HIS A 16 11.03 9.09 5.36
C HIS A 16 10.09 7.89 5.17
N ILE A 17 8.77 8.10 5.15
CA ILE A 17 7.78 7.04 4.86
C ILE A 17 7.87 6.61 3.39
N PHE A 18 8.11 7.55 2.47
CA PHE A 18 8.31 7.22 1.05
C PHE A 18 9.60 6.41 0.82
N GLU A 19 10.67 6.72 1.54
CA GLU A 19 11.91 5.94 1.48
C GLU A 19 11.71 4.52 2.02
N LYS A 20 11.03 4.37 3.17
CA LYS A 20 10.67 3.05 3.70
C LYS A 20 9.78 2.28 2.71
N ALA A 21 8.79 2.92 2.10
CA ALA A 21 7.93 2.30 1.08
C ALA A 21 8.72 1.85 -0.15
N LYS A 22 9.73 2.61 -0.58
CA LYS A 22 10.63 2.22 -1.68
C LYS A 22 11.44 0.96 -1.34
N ILE A 23 11.88 0.83 -0.09
CA ILE A 23 12.57 -0.38 0.41
C ILE A 23 11.59 -1.56 0.42
N LEU A 24 10.37 -1.39 0.96
CA LEU A 24 9.35 -2.45 1.03
C LEU A 24 8.93 -2.94 -0.36
N ARG A 25 8.77 -2.07 -1.37
CA ARG A 25 8.50 -2.51 -2.76
C ARG A 25 9.57 -3.44 -3.34
N LYS A 26 10.81 -3.34 -2.87
CA LYS A 26 11.91 -4.23 -3.30
C LYS A 26 11.95 -5.55 -2.52
N HIS A 27 11.28 -5.61 -1.37
CA HIS A 27 11.32 -6.74 -0.44
C HIS A 27 9.90 -7.23 -0.10
N MET A 28 8.98 -7.21 -1.08
CA MET A 28 7.63 -7.74 -0.90
C MET A 28 7.69 -9.24 -0.55
N THR A 29 6.83 -9.68 0.35
CA THR A 29 6.69 -11.12 0.67
C THR A 29 6.21 -11.92 -0.56
N LEU A 30 6.36 -13.25 -0.53
CA LEU A 30 5.84 -14.10 -1.61
C LEU A 30 4.32 -13.93 -1.81
N SER A 31 3.57 -13.77 -0.72
CA SER A 31 2.13 -13.55 -0.76
C SER A 31 1.77 -12.19 -1.38
N GLU A 32 2.48 -11.11 -1.01
CA GLU A 32 2.30 -9.80 -1.65
C GLU A 32 2.68 -9.84 -3.13
N GLN A 33 3.78 -10.50 -3.50
CA GLN A 33 4.18 -10.62 -4.91
C GLN A 33 3.11 -11.34 -5.74
N ALA A 34 2.58 -12.45 -5.23
CA ALA A 34 1.50 -13.18 -5.90
C ALA A 34 0.26 -12.31 -6.08
N LEU A 35 -0.15 -11.57 -5.05
CA LEU A 35 -1.28 -10.64 -5.15
C LEU A 35 -1.00 -9.48 -6.11
N TRP A 36 0.24 -8.96 -6.12
CA TRP A 36 0.63 -7.87 -7.01
C TRP A 36 0.50 -8.26 -8.49
N GLU A 37 0.86 -9.49 -8.85
CA GLU A 37 0.69 -10.00 -10.21
C GLU A 37 -0.78 -9.97 -10.67
N CYS A 38 -1.72 -10.22 -9.75
CA CYS A 38 -3.16 -10.12 -10.02
C CYS A 38 -3.66 -8.67 -10.10
N LEU A 39 -3.10 -7.76 -9.29
CA LEU A 39 -3.59 -6.37 -9.16
C LEU A 39 -2.95 -5.40 -10.17
N LYS A 40 -1.73 -5.67 -10.65
CA LYS A 40 -0.99 -4.75 -11.51
C LYS A 40 -1.68 -4.55 -12.87
N GLY A 41 -1.29 -3.50 -13.59
CA GLY A 41 -1.74 -3.30 -14.98
C GLY A 41 -3.22 -2.97 -15.16
N LYS A 42 -3.94 -2.57 -14.10
CA LYS A 42 -5.39 -2.28 -14.14
C LYS A 42 -6.27 -3.48 -14.53
N GLN A 43 -5.83 -4.69 -14.23
CA GLN A 43 -6.53 -5.93 -14.57
C GLN A 43 -7.90 -6.05 -13.88
N ILE A 44 -8.06 -5.49 -12.68
CA ILE A 44 -9.32 -5.52 -11.92
C ILE A 44 -10.12 -4.25 -12.20
N LEU A 45 -11.21 -4.37 -12.95
CA LEU A 45 -12.18 -3.29 -13.20
C LEU A 45 -11.57 -1.98 -13.75
N GLY A 46 -10.39 -2.04 -14.40
CA GLY A 46 -9.66 -0.85 -14.85
C GLY A 46 -9.04 -0.01 -13.72
N LEU A 47 -9.10 -0.48 -12.47
CA LEU A 47 -8.62 0.23 -11.28
C LEU A 47 -7.11 0.12 -11.12
N ARG A 48 -6.47 1.23 -10.75
CA ARG A 48 -5.02 1.26 -10.50
C ARG A 48 -4.75 0.99 -9.02
N PHE A 49 -4.15 -0.16 -8.74
CA PHE A 49 -3.56 -0.48 -7.45
C PHE A 49 -2.10 -0.03 -7.37
N ARG A 50 -1.65 0.32 -6.16
CA ARG A 50 -0.30 0.75 -5.84
C ARG A 50 0.24 -0.12 -4.72
N PRO A 51 1.36 -0.84 -4.91
CA PRO A 51 1.98 -1.60 -3.83
C PRO A 51 2.70 -0.68 -2.85
N GLN A 52 2.72 -1.06 -1.58
CA GLN A 52 3.43 -0.43 -0.47
C GLN A 52 3.24 1.09 -0.47
N HIS A 53 2.00 1.53 -0.25
CA HIS A 53 1.57 2.92 -0.45
C HIS A 53 1.61 3.73 0.86
N PRO A 54 2.38 4.84 0.93
CA PRO A 54 2.39 5.73 2.09
C PRO A 54 1.04 6.39 2.37
N ILE A 55 0.58 6.28 3.62
CA ILE A 55 -0.60 6.96 4.15
C ILE A 55 -0.23 7.51 5.53
N SER A 56 -0.07 8.84 5.64
CA SER A 56 0.34 9.49 6.89
C SER A 56 1.62 8.85 7.46
N THR A 57 1.57 8.29 8.66
CA THR A 57 2.69 7.60 9.31
C THR A 57 2.83 6.12 8.94
N TYR A 58 1.93 5.59 8.12
CA TYR A 58 1.83 4.16 7.78
C TYR A 58 2.16 3.88 6.31
N ILE A 59 2.43 2.62 6.02
CA ILE A 59 2.58 2.10 4.65
C ILE A 59 1.68 0.87 4.56
N THR A 60 0.74 0.90 3.62
CA THR A 60 -0.21 -0.20 3.39
C THR A 60 0.28 -1.09 2.25
N ASP A 61 0.04 -2.40 2.29
CA ASP A 61 0.52 -3.33 1.26
C ASP A 61 0.00 -2.98 -0.13
N PHE A 62 -1.28 -2.67 -0.27
CA PHE A 62 -1.85 -2.17 -1.51
C PHE A 62 -2.90 -1.08 -1.29
N TYR A 63 -2.89 -0.09 -2.18
CA TYR A 63 -3.86 1.00 -2.15
C TYR A 63 -4.46 1.30 -3.53
N CYS A 64 -5.78 1.51 -3.55
CA CYS A 64 -6.53 1.97 -4.70
C CYS A 64 -7.19 3.33 -4.41
N HIS A 65 -6.65 4.40 -4.99
CA HIS A 65 -7.12 5.76 -4.73
C HIS A 65 -8.57 6.02 -5.19
N PRO A 66 -9.01 5.62 -6.41
CA PRO A 66 -10.36 5.94 -6.89
C PRO A 66 -11.49 5.48 -5.97
N ILE A 67 -11.30 4.34 -5.29
CA ILE A 67 -12.29 3.75 -4.38
C ILE A 67 -11.87 3.81 -2.91
N LYS A 68 -10.76 4.49 -2.60
CA LYS A 68 -10.17 4.61 -1.26
C LYS A 68 -10.05 3.26 -0.53
N LEU A 69 -9.65 2.23 -1.26
CA LEU A 69 -9.51 0.86 -0.74
C LEU A 69 -8.05 0.59 -0.37
N VAL A 70 -7.86 0.09 0.85
CA VAL A 70 -6.61 -0.53 1.31
C VAL A 70 -6.82 -2.05 1.32
N ILE A 71 -5.79 -2.79 0.93
CA ILE A 71 -5.72 -4.24 1.07
C ILE A 71 -4.42 -4.54 1.83
N GLU A 72 -4.52 -5.21 2.97
CA GLU A 72 -3.39 -5.72 3.75
C GLU A 72 -3.33 -7.24 3.61
N VAL A 73 -2.12 -7.78 3.45
CA VAL A 73 -1.90 -9.21 3.31
C VAL A 73 -1.47 -9.75 4.68
N ASP A 74 -2.43 -10.29 5.43
CA ASP A 74 -2.14 -10.96 6.69
C ASP A 74 -1.33 -12.25 6.42
N GLY A 75 -0.03 -12.18 6.70
CA GLY A 75 0.86 -13.33 6.60
C GLY A 75 0.62 -14.32 7.75
N GLY A 76 0.31 -15.58 7.43
CA GLY A 76 0.25 -16.69 8.39
C GLY A 76 1.61 -17.29 8.79
N TYR A 77 2.74 -16.71 8.36
CA TYR A 77 4.06 -17.32 8.56
C TYR A 77 4.88 -16.57 9.61
N HIS A 78 4.97 -17.22 10.77
CA HIS A 78 6.02 -17.16 11.79
C HIS A 78 6.71 -15.82 12.04
N LYS A 79 6.36 -15.22 13.17
CA LYS A 79 7.25 -14.63 14.21
C LYS A 79 8.75 -14.58 13.87
N THR A 80 9.12 -13.85 12.83
CA THR A 80 10.47 -13.31 12.66
C THR A 80 10.35 -11.83 12.96
N ASN A 81 11.14 -11.37 13.93
CA ASN A 81 11.10 -10.11 14.66
C ASN A 81 11.19 -8.80 13.81
N ASP A 82 10.90 -8.84 12.51
CA ASP A 82 10.92 -7.67 11.63
C ASP A 82 9.53 -7.05 11.40
N GLN A 83 8.47 -7.70 11.90
CA GLN A 83 7.19 -7.01 12.18
C GLN A 83 7.31 -6.32 13.54
N ILE A 84 8.21 -5.35 13.66
CA ILE A 84 8.13 -4.40 14.77
C ILE A 84 6.85 -3.60 14.51
N GLU A 85 5.83 -3.98 15.29
CA GLU A 85 4.70 -3.21 15.80
C GLU A 85 4.42 -1.88 15.09
N HIS A 86 3.24 -1.81 14.48
CA HIS A 86 2.57 -0.57 14.08
C HIS A 86 2.45 0.43 15.24
#